data_AF-Q71I96-F1
#
_entry.id   AF-Q71I96-F1
#
_cell.length_a   1.000
_cell.length_b   1.000
_cell.length_c   1.000
_cell.angle_alpha   90.00
_cell.angle_beta   90.00
_cell.angle_gamma   90.00
#
_symmetry.space_group_name_H-M   'P 1'
#
loop_
_entity.id
_entity.type
_entity.pdbx_description
1 polymer ?
#
loop_
_entity_poly.entity_id
_entity_poly.type
_entity_poly.pdbx_seq_one_letter_code
_entity_poly.pdbx_strand_id
1 'polypeptide(L)'
;KRTGLFKRVRHLMQVKKMFLPDQTAINKLAKEKRIAPRKYNEQYALQDDTVIQHFTTSFRFFPYFRTQTVKPWDVKRVHSVLHLHEYDDLLNEYLKLKDQL
;
A
#
# COMPACT_ATOMS: atom_id res chain seq x y z
N LYS A 1 5.82 25.35 7.23
CA LYS A 1 5.49 25.49 8.68
C LYS A 1 6.17 24.37 9.48
N ARG A 2 6.79 24.66 10.62
CA ARG A 2 7.28 23.62 11.56
C ARG A 2 6.18 23.33 12.58
N THR A 3 5.37 22.29 12.32
CA THR A 3 4.20 21.98 13.16
C THR A 3 4.47 20.93 14.23
N GLY A 4 5.64 20.28 14.23
CA GLY A 4 5.95 19.17 15.13
C GLY A 4 5.08 17.92 14.90
N LEU A 5 4.38 17.82 13.76
CA LEU A 5 3.43 16.74 13.46
C LEU A 5 4.01 15.35 13.69
N PHE A 6 5.17 15.03 13.09
CA PHE A 6 5.75 13.69 13.19
C PHE A 6 6.15 13.30 14.62
N LYS A 7 6.60 14.27 15.44
CA LYS A 7 6.86 14.01 16.87
C LYS A 7 5.60 13.58 17.59
N ARG A 8 4.47 14.26 17.36
CA ARG A 8 3.17 13.90 17.96
C ARG A 8 2.62 12.58 17.42
N VAL A 9 2.77 12.31 16.12
CA VAL A 9 2.37 11.04 15.49
C VAL A 9 3.09 9.87 16.14
N ARG A 10 4.43 9.95 16.26
CA ARG A 10 5.23 8.92 16.94
C ARG A 10 4.81 8.73 18.40
N HIS A 11 4.60 9.82 19.13
CA HIS A 11 4.15 9.74 20.53
C HIS A 11 2.79 9.06 20.65
N LEU A 12 1.82 9.41 19.79
CA LEU A 12 0.49 8.78 19.79
C LEU A 12 0.56 7.28 19.51
N MET A 13 1.40 6.86 18.56
CA MET A 13 1.63 5.45 18.25
C MET A 13 2.29 4.68 19.41
N GLN A 14 3.06 5.36 20.27
CA GLN A 14 3.69 4.75 21.45
C GLN A 14 2.68 4.54 22.59
N VAL A 15 1.81 5.52 22.84
CA VAL A 15 0.93 5.51 24.03
C VAL A 15 -0.44 4.89 23.77
N LYS A 16 -0.80 4.63 22.51
CA LYS A 16 -2.12 4.12 22.14
C LYS A 16 -2.04 3.02 21.09
N LYS A 17 -2.62 1.85 21.40
CA LYS A 17 -2.85 0.79 20.41
C LYS A 17 -3.95 1.23 19.44
N MET A 18 -3.65 1.17 18.15
CA MET A 18 -4.55 1.59 17.06
C MET A 18 -4.46 0.60 15.92
N PHE A 19 -5.56 0.43 15.18
CA PHE A 19 -5.56 -0.26 13.91
C PHE A 19 -4.92 0.63 12.83
N LEU A 20 -4.05 0.05 11.98
CA LEU A 20 -3.24 0.79 11.00
C LEU A 20 -2.61 2.05 11.62
N PRO A 21 -1.73 1.88 12.62
CA PRO A 21 -1.39 2.94 13.57
C PRO A 21 -0.69 4.14 12.91
N ASP A 22 0.06 3.91 11.84
CA ASP A 22 0.70 4.92 11.02
C ASP A 22 -0.33 5.82 10.29
N GLN A 23 -1.23 5.22 9.51
CA GLN A 23 -2.28 5.93 8.79
C GLN A 23 -3.27 6.59 9.75
N THR A 24 -3.65 5.89 10.82
CA THR A 24 -4.59 6.41 11.82
C THR A 24 -3.99 7.60 12.56
N ALA A 25 -2.74 7.51 13.02
CA ALA A 25 -2.11 8.58 13.80
C ALA A 25 -1.88 9.85 12.96
N ILE A 26 -1.37 9.71 11.72
CA ILE A 26 -1.14 10.86 10.85
C ILE A 26 -2.46 11.51 10.45
N ASN A 27 -3.49 10.73 10.13
CA ASN A 27 -4.78 11.27 9.74
C ASN A 27 -5.49 11.98 10.89
N LYS A 28 -5.33 11.49 12.12
CA LYS A 28 -5.91 12.08 13.32
C LYS A 28 -5.24 13.41 13.71
N LEU A 29 -3.93 13.55 13.52
CA LEU A 29 -3.15 14.68 14.02
C LEU A 29 -2.85 15.76 12.97
N ALA A 30 -2.95 15.43 11.68
CA ALA A 30 -2.75 16.39 10.61
C ALA A 30 -4.00 17.27 10.43
N LYS A 31 -3.82 18.58 10.64
CA LYS A 31 -4.88 19.60 10.46
C LYS A 31 -5.09 20.01 9.00
N GLU A 32 -3.99 20.08 8.24
CA GLU A 32 -3.98 20.46 6.83
C GLU A 32 -3.39 19.28 6.04
N LYS A 33 -4.07 18.84 4.97
CA LYS A 33 -3.61 17.75 4.09
C LYS A 33 -3.76 18.17 2.65
N ARG A 34 -2.73 17.93 1.84
CA ARG A 34 -2.83 17.98 0.39
C ARG A 34 -3.07 16.55 -0.09
N ILE A 35 -4.28 16.28 -0.57
CA ILE A 35 -4.65 14.95 -1.04
C ILE A 35 -4.23 14.83 -2.50
N ALA A 36 -3.38 13.85 -2.80
CA ALA A 36 -2.97 13.54 -4.15
C ALA A 36 -4.09 12.77 -4.88
N PRO A 37 -4.17 12.89 -6.22
CA PRO A 37 -5.05 12.06 -7.03
C PRO A 37 -4.82 10.56 -6.79
N ARG A 38 -5.88 9.76 -6.94
CA ARG A 38 -5.89 8.30 -6.76
C ARG A 38 -4.81 7.59 -7.57
N LYS A 39 -4.54 8.03 -8.81
CA LYS A 39 -3.56 7.41 -9.71
C LYS A 39 -2.15 7.23 -9.14
N TYR A 40 -1.80 7.98 -8.09
CA TYR A 40 -0.50 7.87 -7.40
C TYR A 40 -0.53 6.90 -6.21
N ASN A 41 -1.64 6.23 -5.93
CA ASN A 41 -1.81 5.28 -4.84
C ASN A 41 -3.00 4.34 -5.13
N GLU A 42 -3.05 3.75 -6.32
CA GLU A 42 -4.12 2.83 -6.70
C GLU A 42 -3.97 1.52 -5.90
N GLN A 43 -4.96 1.20 -5.07
CA GLN A 43 -4.90 0.07 -4.13
C GLN A 43 -5.74 -1.12 -4.55
N TYR A 44 -6.62 -0.94 -5.53
CA TYR A 44 -7.55 -1.96 -5.99
C TYR A 44 -7.15 -2.46 -7.38
N ALA A 45 -8.07 -2.43 -8.34
CA ALA A 45 -7.81 -2.83 -9.71
C ALA A 45 -6.94 -1.79 -10.43
N LEU A 46 -6.13 -2.26 -11.37
CA LEU A 46 -5.41 -1.39 -12.29
C LEU A 46 -6.38 -0.54 -13.10
N GLN A 47 -5.94 0.66 -13.48
CA GLN A 47 -6.72 1.64 -14.21
C GLN A 47 -5.83 2.24 -15.28
N ASP A 48 -6.45 2.72 -16.36
CA ASP A 48 -5.74 3.28 -17.50
C ASP A 48 -4.86 4.48 -17.13
N ASP A 49 -5.26 5.23 -16.09
CA ASP A 49 -4.52 6.40 -15.60
C ASP A 49 -3.57 6.10 -14.43
N THR A 50 -3.43 4.84 -14.01
CA THR A 50 -2.60 4.45 -12.86
C THR A 50 -1.13 4.77 -13.14
N VAL A 51 -0.53 5.56 -12.24
CA VAL A 51 0.90 5.89 -12.25
C VAL A 51 1.65 5.04 -11.22
N ILE A 52 1.04 4.80 -10.05
CA ILE A 52 1.61 3.99 -8.98
C ILE A 52 0.56 3.03 -8.45
N GLN A 53 0.81 1.73 -8.63
CA GLN A 53 0.04 0.65 -8.03
C GLN A 53 0.58 0.31 -6.65
N HIS A 54 -0.29 0.33 -5.65
CA HIS A 54 0.00 -0.02 -4.28
C HIS A 54 -0.55 -1.41 -3.95
N PHE A 55 0.36 -2.38 -3.89
CA PHE A 55 0.07 -3.76 -3.48
C PHE A 55 -0.16 -3.86 -1.95
N THR A 56 -1.36 -3.49 -1.51
CA THR A 56 -1.79 -3.52 -0.11
C THR A 56 -2.44 -4.86 0.28
N THR A 57 -2.65 -5.06 1.58
CA THR A 57 -3.45 -6.19 2.08
C THR A 57 -4.93 -5.87 1.90
N SER A 58 -5.64 -6.72 1.15
CA SER A 58 -7.09 -6.63 1.04
C SER A 58 -7.78 -7.46 2.12
N PHE A 59 -8.93 -6.98 2.61
CA PHE A 59 -9.80 -7.72 3.51
C PHE A 59 -10.97 -8.27 2.70
N ARG A 60 -11.09 -9.59 2.59
CA ARG A 60 -12.26 -10.24 1.99
C ARG A 60 -13.19 -10.73 3.10
N PHE A 61 -14.46 -10.39 2.99
CA PHE A 61 -15.47 -10.66 4.03
C PHE A 61 -16.38 -11.85 3.71
N PHE A 62 -16.35 -12.39 2.49
CA PHE A 62 -17.23 -13.48 2.04
C PHE A 62 -16.43 -14.66 1.44
N PRO A 63 -16.76 -15.94 1.73
CA PRO A 63 -17.73 -16.42 2.74
C PRO A 63 -17.21 -16.37 4.18
N TYR A 64 -15.91 -16.12 4.38
CA TYR A 64 -15.27 -15.94 5.68
C TYR A 64 -14.32 -14.76 5.64
N PHE A 65 -14.11 -14.11 6.78
CA PHE A 65 -13.13 -13.04 6.91
C PHE A 65 -11.72 -13.59 6.68
N ARG A 66 -11.07 -13.12 5.62
CA ARG A 66 -9.68 -13.47 5.30
C ARG A 66 -8.92 -12.24 4.83
N THR A 67 -7.68 -12.12 5.30
CA THR A 67 -6.72 -11.18 4.73
C THR A 67 -6.08 -11.81 3.51
N GLN A 68 -5.90 -11.01 2.47
CA GLN A 68 -5.22 -11.42 1.25
C GLN A 68 -4.15 -10.38 0.93
N THR A 69 -2.91 -10.74 1.23
CA THR A 69 -1.73 -10.00 0.83
C THR A 69 -1.09 -10.71 -0.36
N VAL A 70 -0.87 -9.97 -1.43
CA VAL A 70 -0.09 -10.43 -2.59
C VAL A 70 1.03 -9.43 -2.77
N LYS A 71 2.26 -9.91 -2.78
CA LYS A 71 3.44 -9.07 -2.93
C LYS A 71 3.89 -9.10 -4.39
N PRO A 72 4.37 -7.98 -4.94
CA PRO A 72 4.66 -7.88 -6.37
C PRO A 72 5.74 -8.87 -6.83
N TRP A 73 6.72 -9.19 -5.97
CA TRP A 73 7.76 -10.17 -6.28
C TRP A 73 7.27 -11.63 -6.32
N ASP A 74 6.05 -11.91 -5.84
CA ASP A 74 5.41 -13.23 -5.99
C ASP A 74 4.52 -13.21 -7.24
N VAL A 75 5.18 -13.22 -8.41
CA VAL A 75 4.56 -13.08 -9.73
C VAL A 75 3.42 -14.09 -9.93
N LYS A 76 3.62 -15.34 -9.49
CA LYS A 76 2.60 -16.39 -9.56
C LYS A 76 1.31 -15.99 -8.85
N ARG A 77 1.41 -15.36 -7.67
CA ARG A 77 0.24 -14.86 -6.94
C ARG A 77 -0.32 -13.58 -7.54
N VAL A 78 0.50 -12.69 -8.09
CA VAL A 78 0.01 -11.51 -8.83
C VAL A 78 -0.91 -11.97 -9.97
N HIS A 79 -0.51 -12.98 -10.73
CA HIS A 79 -1.32 -13.56 -11.82
C HIS A 79 -2.56 -14.29 -11.30
N SER A 80 -2.37 -15.27 -10.42
CA SER A 80 -3.46 -16.17 -10.01
C SER A 80 -4.50 -15.53 -9.10
N VAL A 81 -4.11 -14.50 -8.33
CA VAL A 81 -4.96 -13.88 -7.31
C VAL A 81 -5.43 -12.49 -7.71
N LEU A 82 -4.56 -11.68 -8.33
CA LEU A 82 -4.89 -10.32 -8.75
C LEU A 82 -5.26 -10.24 -10.23
N HIS A 83 -4.95 -11.28 -11.03
CA HIS A 83 -5.18 -11.31 -12.48
C HIS A 83 -4.52 -10.15 -13.23
N LEU A 84 -3.39 -9.66 -12.70
CA LEU A 84 -2.62 -8.55 -13.28
C LEU A 84 -1.41 -9.09 -14.03
N HIS A 85 -1.34 -8.82 -15.33
CA HIS A 85 -0.22 -9.22 -16.20
C HIS A 85 0.51 -8.00 -16.79
N GLU A 86 -0.03 -6.80 -16.61
CA GLU A 86 0.48 -5.55 -17.16
C GLU A 86 1.86 -5.16 -16.60
N TYR A 87 2.28 -5.81 -15.51
CA TYR A 87 3.55 -5.55 -14.83
C TYR A 87 4.64 -6.58 -15.11
N ASP A 88 4.39 -7.59 -15.96
CA ASP A 88 5.29 -8.74 -16.10
C ASP A 88 6.68 -8.35 -16.57
N ASP A 89 6.79 -7.42 -17.52
CA ASP A 89 8.09 -6.93 -18.00
C ASP A 89 8.91 -6.30 -16.87
N LEU A 90 8.29 -5.42 -16.09
CA LEU A 90 8.92 -4.75 -14.95
C LEU A 90 9.26 -5.73 -13.82
N LEU A 91 8.37 -6.67 -13.52
CA LEU A 91 8.58 -7.67 -12.47
C LEU A 91 9.70 -8.64 -12.86
N ASN A 92 9.77 -9.04 -14.13
CA ASN A 92 10.84 -9.90 -14.65
C ASN A 92 12.19 -9.18 -14.62
N GLU A 93 12.24 -7.89 -14.96
CA GLU A 93 13.44 -7.08 -14.81
C GLU A 93 13.87 -6.99 -13.34
N TYR A 94 12.95 -6.67 -12.43
CA TYR A 94 13.21 -6.63 -10.99
C TYR A 94 13.75 -7.96 -10.46
N LEU A 95 13.18 -9.10 -10.88
CA LEU A 95 13.64 -10.43 -10.45
C LEU A 95 15.06 -10.73 -10.91
N LYS A 96 15.42 -10.36 -12.16
CA LYS A 96 16.80 -10.50 -12.67
C LYS A 96 17.79 -9.66 -11.86
N LEU A 97 17.42 -8.42 -11.53
CA LEU A 97 18.25 -7.51 -10.75
C LEU A 97 18.38 -7.92 -9.28
N LYS A 98 17.30 -8.48 -8.70
CA LYS A 98 17.27 -8.92 -7.31
C LYS A 98 18.34 -9.97 -7.03
N ASP A 99 18.60 -10.90 -7.95
CA ASP A 99 19.61 -11.93 -7.78
C ASP A 99 21.05 -11.37 -7.87
N GLN A 100 21.21 -10.10 -8.23
CA GLN A 100 22.48 -9.37 -8.33
C GLN A 100 22.73 -8.39 -7.16
N LEU A 101 21.78 -8.27 -6.23
CA LEU A 101 21.80 -7.37 -5.06
C LEU A 101 22.07 -8.13 -3.76
#